data_AF-A0A4D7JUJ4-F1
#
_entry.id   AF-A0A4D7JUJ4-F1
#
_cell.length_a   1.000
_cell.length_b   1.000
_cell.length_c   1.000
_cell.angle_alpha   90.00
_cell.angle_beta   90.00
_cell.angle_gamma   90.00
#
_symmetry.space_group_name_H-M   'P 1'
#
loop_
_entity.id
_entity.type
_entity.pdbx_description
1 polymer ?
#
loop_
_entity_poly.entity_id
_entity_poly.type
_entity_poly.pdbx_seq_one_letter_code
_entity_poly.pdbx_strand_id
1 'polypeptide(L)'
;MNFQNIFLPAFLLICLNISGQNNYLLIGKYDSEKEKGIAVYEWDVEKKDADYMYTFKDVSNPSYLLYDSINSVLYAVEEVASPTGGWLTALSFDKENGELKK
;
A
#
# COMPACT_ATOMS: atom_id res chain seq x y z
N MET A 1 8.06 10.19 47.83
CA MET A 1 7.38 9.53 46.70
C MET A 1 8.28 8.41 46.24
N ASN A 2 7.90 7.14 46.40
CA ASN A 2 8.77 6.00 46.09
C ASN A 2 8.89 5.86 44.57
N PHE A 3 10.11 5.97 44.04
CA PHE A 3 10.40 5.83 42.59
C PHE A 3 9.90 4.49 42.01
N GLN A 4 9.79 3.44 42.84
CA GLN A 4 9.25 2.14 42.44
C GLN A 4 7.77 2.20 41.99
N ASN A 5 6.98 3.16 42.47
CA ASN A 5 5.56 3.25 42.13
C ASN A 5 5.28 3.95 40.79
N ILE A 6 6.33 4.45 40.10
CA ILE A 6 6.20 5.16 38.82
C ILE A 6 6.40 4.22 37.62
N PHE A 7 7.07 3.08 37.82
CA PHE A 7 7.40 2.16 36.72
C PHE A 7 6.16 1.53 36.05
N LEU A 8 5.16 1.13 36.84
CA LEU A 8 3.95 0.49 36.33
C LEU A 8 3.08 1.42 35.46
N PRO A 9 2.76 2.68 35.89
CA PRO A 9 2.01 3.59 35.03
C PRO A 9 2.82 4.06 33.81
N ALA A 10 4.14 4.22 33.93
CA ALA A 10 5.00 4.57 32.79
C ALA A 10 5.01 3.47 31.72
N PHE A 11 5.04 2.19 32.12
CA PHE A 11 4.95 1.05 31.21
C PHE A 11 3.58 0.98 30.50
N LEU A 12 2.49 1.23 31.22
CA LEU A 12 1.13 1.27 30.66
C LEU A 12 0.93 2.38 29.62
N LEU A 13 1.55 3.55 29.81
CA LEU A 13 1.51 4.65 28.85
C LEU A 13 2.25 4.33 27.55
N ILE A 14 3.29 3.50 27.59
CA ILE A 14 4.04 3.07 26.40
C ILE A 14 3.19 2.12 25.54
N CYS A 15 2.40 1.23 26.17
CA CYS A 15 1.52 0.29 25.47
C CYS A 15 0.35 0.97 24.71
N LEU A 16 0.02 2.22 25.01
CA LEU A 16 -1.03 2.97 24.29
C LEU A 16 -0.59 3.46 22.91
N ASN A 17 0.70 3.34 22.54
CA ASN A 17 1.21 3.72 21.22
C ASN A 17 1.15 2.56 20.20
N ILE A 18 0.28 1.57 20.40
CA ILE A 18 0.00 0.59 19.35
C ILE A 18 -0.75 1.34 18.24
N SER A 19 -0.01 1.74 17.22
CA SER A 19 -0.55 2.30 15.99
C SER A 19 -1.49 1.26 15.34
N GLY A 20 -2.65 1.73 14.87
CA GLY A 20 -3.57 0.92 14.08
C GLY A 20 -2.89 0.39 12.81
N GLN A 21 -3.38 -0.72 12.28
CA GLN A 21 -2.92 -1.24 11.00
C GLN A 21 -3.44 -0.34 9.87
N ASN A 22 -2.53 0.27 9.11
CA ASN A 22 -2.90 0.96 7.87
C ASN A 22 -3.30 -0.09 6.84
N ASN A 23 -4.46 0.09 6.20
CA ASN A 23 -4.93 -0.77 5.12
C ASN A 23 -4.94 0.03 3.84
N TYR A 24 -4.55 -0.59 2.73
CA TYR A 24 -4.51 0.07 1.44
C TYR A 24 -5.23 -0.75 0.39
N LEU A 25 -5.93 -0.07 -0.52
CA LEU A 25 -6.46 -0.66 -1.74
C LEU A 25 -5.58 -0.25 -2.91
N LEU A 26 -5.08 -1.26 -3.62
CA LEU A 26 -4.27 -1.10 -4.83
C LEU A 26 -5.12 -1.52 -6.02
N ILE A 27 -5.49 -0.55 -6.86
CA ILE A 27 -6.44 -0.76 -7.96
C ILE A 27 -5.70 -0.55 -9.28
N GLY A 28 -5.45 -1.65 -9.98
CA GLY A 28 -4.97 -1.64 -11.36
C GLY A 28 -6.04 -1.15 -12.33
N LYS A 29 -5.64 -0.40 -13.36
CA LYS A 29 -6.54 0.18 -14.36
C LYS A 29 -6.06 -0.15 -15.77
N TYR A 30 -6.98 -0.28 -16.71
CA TYR A 30 -6.65 -0.17 -18.13
C TYR A 30 -6.40 1.30 -18.45
N ASP A 31 -5.32 1.57 -19.17
CA ASP A 31 -4.91 2.92 -19.49
C ASP A 31 -5.91 3.57 -20.45
N SER A 32 -6.29 4.79 -20.10
CA SER A 32 -7.09 5.70 -20.91
C SER A 32 -6.39 7.06 -20.97
N GLU A 33 -6.89 7.97 -21.81
CA GLU A 33 -6.34 9.35 -21.88
C GLU A 33 -6.34 10.08 -20.53
N LYS A 34 -7.21 9.68 -19.59
CA LYS A 34 -7.43 10.39 -18.31
C LYS A 34 -6.90 9.64 -17.10
N GLU A 35 -6.85 8.33 -17.14
CA GLU A 35 -6.46 7.49 -16.01
C GLU A 35 -5.57 6.34 -16.49
N LYS A 36 -4.43 6.16 -15.83
CA LYS A 36 -3.47 5.08 -16.10
C LYS A 36 -2.74 4.62 -14.84
N GLY A 37 -2.30 3.38 -14.84
CA GLY A 37 -1.48 2.81 -13.76
C GLY A 37 -2.28 2.28 -12.56
N ILE A 38 -1.66 2.34 -11.37
CA ILE A 38 -2.21 1.76 -10.12
C ILE A 38 -2.67 2.89 -9.21
N ALA A 39 -3.97 2.98 -8.94
CA ALA A 39 -4.50 3.91 -7.94
C ALA A 39 -4.34 3.32 -6.54
N VAL A 40 -3.86 4.15 -5.62
CA VAL A 40 -3.64 3.79 -4.21
C VAL A 40 -4.62 4.58 -3.36
N TYR A 41 -5.37 3.85 -2.54
CA TYR A 41 -6.28 4.41 -1.54
C TYR A 41 -5.90 3.92 -0.16
N GLU A 42 -6.07 4.77 0.84
CA GLU A 42 -6.14 4.36 2.23
C GLU A 42 -7.53 3.81 2.50
N TRP A 43 -7.62 2.65 3.18
CA TRP A 43 -8.87 1.97 3.47
C TRP A 43 -9.14 2.00 4.97
N ASP A 44 -10.22 2.69 5.35
CA ASP A 44 -10.72 2.67 6.71
C ASP A 44 -11.70 1.48 6.85
N VAL A 45 -11.24 0.41 7.47
CA VAL A 45 -12.02 -0.82 7.67
C VAL A 45 -13.27 -0.58 8.53
N GLU A 46 -13.19 0.35 9.50
CA GLU A 46 -14.29 0.64 10.41
C GLU A 46 -15.39 1.45 9.72
N LYS A 47 -14.98 2.50 8.99
CA LYS A 47 -15.89 3.36 8.23
C LYS A 47 -16.35 2.72 6.92
N LYS A 48 -15.65 1.68 6.43
CA LYS A 48 -15.84 1.06 5.12
C LYS A 48 -15.69 2.07 3.99
N ASP A 49 -14.72 2.94 4.12
CA ASP A 49 -14.48 4.06 3.22
C ASP A 49 -13.05 4.03 2.67
N ALA A 50 -12.86 4.59 1.47
CA ALA A 50 -11.60 4.60 0.75
C ALA A 50 -11.20 6.02 0.38
N ASP A 51 -10.11 6.51 0.97
CA ASP A 51 -9.57 7.83 0.69
C ASP A 51 -8.48 7.74 -0.38
N TYR A 52 -8.67 8.47 -1.48
CA TYR A 52 -7.68 8.50 -2.57
C TYR A 52 -6.37 9.12 -2.10
N MET A 53 -5.26 8.43 -2.32
CA MET A 53 -3.93 8.94 -2.00
C MET A 53 -3.23 9.49 -3.26
N TYR A 54 -2.96 8.60 -4.22
CA TYR A 54 -2.27 8.95 -5.46
C TYR A 54 -2.45 7.86 -6.53
N THR A 55 -1.81 8.04 -7.68
CA THR A 55 -1.74 7.02 -8.74
C THR A 55 -0.30 6.82 -9.18
N PHE A 56 0.20 5.59 -9.06
CA PHE A 56 1.49 5.18 -9.58
C PHE A 56 1.38 4.95 -11.09
N LYS A 57 2.07 5.77 -11.89
CA LYS A 57 1.88 5.86 -13.35
C LYS A 57 2.95 5.13 -14.18
N ASP A 58 3.98 4.58 -13.55
CA ASP A 58 5.10 3.92 -14.25
C ASP A 58 4.88 2.41 -14.44
N VAL A 59 3.65 2.07 -14.82
CA VAL A 59 3.18 0.76 -15.28
C VAL A 59 2.03 1.01 -16.28
N SER A 60 1.89 0.15 -17.26
CA SER A 60 0.92 0.26 -18.36
C SER A 60 -0.09 -0.88 -18.30
N ASN A 61 -1.39 -0.55 -18.32
CA ASN A 61 -2.46 -1.55 -18.21
C ASN A 61 -2.24 -2.61 -17.11
N PRO A 62 -2.02 -2.23 -15.83
CA PRO A 62 -1.89 -3.18 -14.73
C PRO A 62 -3.18 -3.97 -14.48
N SER A 63 -3.47 -5.00 -15.27
CA SER A 63 -4.76 -5.72 -15.22
C SER A 63 -4.84 -6.75 -14.10
N TYR A 64 -3.70 -7.14 -13.56
CA TYR A 64 -3.63 -8.02 -12.40
C TYR A 64 -2.47 -7.62 -11.47
N LEU A 65 -2.74 -7.65 -10.17
CA LEU A 65 -1.80 -7.33 -9.11
C LEU A 65 -1.67 -8.51 -8.15
N LEU A 66 -0.45 -8.81 -7.71
CA LEU A 66 -0.17 -9.77 -6.66
C LEU A 66 0.76 -9.14 -5.63
N TYR A 67 0.33 -9.10 -4.37
CA TYR A 67 1.13 -8.57 -3.28
C TYR A 67 1.82 -9.68 -2.48
N ASP A 68 3.15 -9.62 -2.39
CA ASP A 68 3.96 -10.44 -1.51
C ASP A 68 4.19 -9.71 -0.18
N SER A 69 3.49 -10.13 0.85
CA SER A 69 3.56 -9.52 2.17
C SER A 69 4.88 -9.78 2.92
N ILE A 70 5.65 -10.80 2.53
CA ILE A 70 6.91 -11.19 3.17
C ILE A 70 8.02 -10.27 2.69
N ASN A 71 8.13 -10.09 1.37
CA ASN A 71 9.18 -9.26 0.76
C ASN A 71 8.76 -7.80 0.54
N SER A 72 7.50 -7.47 0.82
CA SER A 72 6.91 -6.14 0.59
C SER A 72 7.03 -5.69 -0.87
N VAL A 73 6.73 -6.62 -1.78
CA VAL A 73 6.78 -6.40 -3.24
C VAL A 73 5.39 -6.57 -3.84
N LEU A 74 4.99 -5.63 -4.66
CA LEU A 74 3.82 -5.73 -5.53
C LEU A 74 4.27 -6.12 -6.94
N TYR A 75 3.74 -7.21 -7.45
CA TYR A 75 3.90 -7.62 -8.84
C TYR A 75 2.70 -7.14 -9.65
N ALA A 76 2.94 -6.44 -10.74
CA ALA A 76 1.92 -5.91 -11.65
C ALA A 76 2.11 -6.50 -13.05
N VAL A 77 1.06 -7.12 -13.58
CA VAL A 77 1.00 -7.58 -14.98
C VAL A 77 0.71 -6.38 -15.86
N GLU A 78 1.62 -6.03 -16.76
CA GLU A 78 1.42 -4.99 -17.77
C GLU A 78 0.87 -5.61 -19.05
N GLU A 79 -0.45 -5.51 -19.23
CA GLU A 79 -1.18 -6.11 -20.35
C GLU A 79 -1.06 -5.23 -21.60
N VAL A 80 0.07 -5.34 -22.29
CA VAL A 80 0.38 -4.55 -23.49
C VAL A 80 0.41 -5.46 -24.72
N ALA A 81 -0.41 -5.13 -25.71
CA ALA A 81 -0.35 -5.75 -27.03
C ALA A 81 0.85 -5.20 -27.82
N SER A 82 2.04 -5.76 -27.57
CA SER A 82 3.28 -5.39 -28.26
C SER A 82 3.88 -6.60 -29.01
N PRO A 83 4.76 -6.38 -30.01
CA PRO A 83 5.48 -7.49 -30.67
C PRO A 83 6.30 -8.37 -29.72
N THR A 84 6.71 -7.82 -28.57
CA THR A 84 7.45 -8.52 -27.52
C THR A 84 6.54 -9.07 -26.41
N GLY A 85 5.22 -8.87 -26.51
CA GLY A 85 4.24 -9.23 -25.48
C GLY A 85 4.12 -8.20 -24.35
N GLY A 86 3.28 -8.52 -23.37
CA GLY A 86 3.24 -7.81 -22.09
C GLY A 86 4.42 -8.20 -21.19
N TRP A 87 4.57 -7.54 -20.04
CA TRP A 87 5.63 -7.84 -19.09
C TRP A 87 5.13 -7.79 -17.65
N LEU A 88 5.99 -8.21 -16.71
CA LEU A 88 5.73 -8.18 -15.28
C LEU A 88 6.67 -7.16 -14.63
N THR A 89 6.10 -6.23 -13.85
CA THR A 89 6.89 -5.25 -13.10
C THR A 89 6.79 -5.55 -11.60
N ALA A 90 7.93 -5.56 -10.93
CA ALA A 90 8.02 -5.64 -9.47
C ALA A 90 8.20 -4.23 -8.91
N LEU A 91 7.38 -3.87 -7.93
CA LEU A 91 7.42 -2.59 -7.23
C LEU A 91 7.60 -2.85 -5.74
N SER A 92 8.50 -2.13 -5.09
CA SER A 92 8.53 -2.10 -3.62
C SER A 92 7.30 -1.34 -3.10
N PHE A 93 6.71 -1.84 -2.02
CA PHE A 93 5.57 -1.23 -1.37
C PHE A 93 5.88 -0.94 0.11
N ASP A 94 5.91 0.34 0.46
CA ASP A 94 6.03 0.81 1.83
C ASP A 94 4.67 0.71 2.53
N LYS A 95 4.50 -0.26 3.42
CA LYS A 95 3.26 -0.46 4.19
C LYS A 95 3.01 0.63 5.24
N GLU A 96 4.03 1.38 5.65
CA GLU A 96 3.83 2.45 6.63
C GLU A 96 3.13 3.63 5.97
N ASN A 97 3.60 4.00 4.77
CA ASN A 97 3.16 5.21 4.06
C ASN A 97 2.28 4.95 2.82
N GLY A 98 2.06 3.69 2.44
CA GLY A 98 1.30 3.31 1.24
C GLY A 98 2.03 3.64 -0.08
N GLU A 99 3.35 3.77 -0.07
CA GLU A 99 4.13 4.27 -1.20
C GLU A 99 4.65 3.13 -2.11
N LEU A 100 4.46 3.26 -3.42
CA LEU A 100 5.00 2.36 -4.45
C LEU A 100 6.25 2.97 -5.08
N LYS A 101 7.31 2.17 -5.20
CA LYS A 101 8.59 2.57 -5.84
C LYS A 101 9.10 1.45 -6.74
N LYS A 102 9.70 1.84 -7.86
CA LYS A 102 10.35 0.94 -8.82
C LYS A 102 11.82 0.73 -8.48
#